data_AF-A0AAE6YZ65-F1
#
_entry.id   AF-A0AAE6YZ65-F1
#
_cell.length_a   1.000
_cell.length_b   1.000
_cell.length_c   1.000
_cell.angle_alpha   90.00
_cell.angle_beta   90.00
_cell.angle_gamma   90.00
#
_symmetry.space_group_name_H-M   'P 1'
#
loop_
_entity.id
_entity.type
_entity.pdbx_description
1 polymer ?
#
loop_
_entity_poly.entity_id
_entity_poly.type
_entity_poly.pdbx_seq_one_letter_code
_entity_poly.pdbx_strand_id
1 'polypeptide(L)' 'MRKAQFTKHQIIAVLKSVEAGQTVKDVCREAGISEASYYIYGLPPFCKY' A
#
# COMPACT_ATOMS: atom_id res chain seq x y z
N MET A 1 -2.29 22.44 5.67
CA MET A 1 -2.29 21.10 5.04
C MET A 1 -0.94 20.43 5.28
N ARG A 2 -0.79 19.62 6.34
CA ARG A 2 0.44 18.81 6.50
C ARG A 2 0.39 17.74 5.42
N LYS A 3 1.18 17.90 4.33
CA LYS A 3 1.45 16.78 3.42
C LYS A 3 2.16 15.74 4.28
N ALA A 4 1.43 14.73 4.76
CA ALA A 4 2.04 13.53 5.29
C ALA A 4 2.86 12.95 4.13
N GLN A 5 4.17 13.20 4.16
CA GLN A 5 5.09 12.58 3.22
C GLN A 5 5.11 11.11 3.60
N PHE A 6 4.27 10.31 2.95
CA PHE A 6 4.35 8.86 3.05
C PHE A 6 5.79 8.47 2.71
N THR A 7 6.48 7.88 3.68
CA THR A 7 7.86 7.50 3.48
C THR A 7 7.89 6.26 2.57
N LYS A 8 8.88 6.15 1.68
CA LYS A 8 9.06 4.94 0.85
C LYS A 8 9.01 3.66 1.68
N HIS A 9 9.52 3.71 2.92
CA HIS A 9 9.47 2.61 3.87
C HIS A 9 8.05 2.15 4.22
N GLN A 10 7.11 3.08 4.43
CA GLN A 10 5.70 2.74 4.68
C GLN A 10 5.07 2.03 3.48
N ILE A 11 5.32 2.50 2.27
CA ILE A 11 4.79 1.89 1.03
C ILE A 11 5.34 0.46 0.85
N ILE A 12 6.64 0.26 1.10
CA ILE A 12 7.29 -1.07 1.00
C ILE A 12 6.74 -2.02 2.06
N ALA A 13 6.50 -1.55 3.29
CA ALA A 13 5.92 -2.38 4.35
C ALA A 13 4.52 -2.85 3.98
N VAL A 14 3.68 -1.95 3.44
CA VAL A 14 2.33 -2.30 2.97
C VAL A 14 2.38 -3.32 1.85
N LEU A 15 3.23 -3.12 0.84
CA LEU A 15 3.41 -4.06 -0.27
C LEU A 15 3.75 -5.47 0.23
N LYS A 16 4.70 -5.58 1.15
CA LYS A 16 5.10 -6.87 1.75
C LYS A 16 3.99 -7.52 2.56
N SER A 17 3.23 -6.75 3.33
CA SER A 17 2.08 -7.26 4.09
C SER A 17 0.99 -7.82 3.16
N VAL A 18 0.74 -7.16 2.03
CA VAL A 18 -0.21 -7.67 1.03
C VAL A 18 0.34 -8.92 0.32
N GLU A 19 1.63 -8.96 -0.02
CA GLU A 19 2.28 -10.17 -0.56
C GLU A 19 2.25 -11.35 0.43
N ALA A 20 2.27 -11.08 1.73
CA ALA A 20 2.09 -12.08 2.78
C ALA A 20 0.64 -12.59 2.93
N GLY A 21 -0.29 -12.12 2.09
CA GLY A 21 -1.68 -12.56 2.04
C GLY A 21 -2.64 -11.69 2.87
N GLN A 22 -2.20 -10.57 3.44
CA GLN A 22 -3.12 -9.64 4.08
C GLN A 22 -3.93 -8.85 3.04
N THR A 23 -5.17 -8.50 3.39
CA THR A 23 -6.04 -7.76 2.48
C THR A 23 -5.59 -6.30 2.40
N VAL A 24 -5.43 -5.77 1.18
CA VAL A 24 -5.05 -4.36 0.90
C VAL A 24 -5.81 -3.36 1.76
N LYS A 25 -7.11 -3.58 1.97
CA LYS A 25 -7.99 -2.72 2.77
C LYS A 25 -7.54 -2.58 4.23
N ASP A 26 -7.13 -3.69 4.83
CA ASP A 26 -6.72 -3.75 6.22
C ASP A 26 -5.34 -3.12 6.41
N VAL A 27 -4.40 -3.51 5.54
CA VAL A 27 -3.03 -2.97 5.53
C VAL A 27 -3.02 -1.48 5.22
N CYS A 28 -3.87 -1.01 4.30
CA CYS A 28 -4.01 0.42 4.00
C CYS A 28 -4.55 1.20 5.21
N ARG A 29 -5.53 0.63 5.92
CA ARG A 29 -6.11 1.26 7.11
C ARG A 29 -5.13 1.33 8.26
N GLU A 30 -4.36 0.28 8.49
CA GLU A 30 -3.34 0.23 9.54
C GLU A 30 -2.15 1.16 9.24
N ALA A 31 -1.69 1.19 7.98
CA ALA A 31 -0.60 2.07 7.57
C ALA A 31 -1.02 3.54 7.36
N GLY A 32 -2.32 3.86 7.49
CA GLY A 32 -2.85 5.20 7.29
C GLY A 32 -2.72 5.69 5.84
N ILE A 33 -2.63 4.78 4.88
CA ILE A 33 -2.56 5.10 3.44
C ILE A 33 -3.92 4.88 2.79
N SER A 34 -4.18 5.61 1.70
CA SER A 34 -5.35 5.33 0.87
C SER A 34 -5.07 4.15 -0.06
N GLU A 35 -6.10 3.34 -0.34
CA GLU A 35 -6.07 2.29 -1.36
C GLU A 35 -5.59 2.85 -2.71
N ALA A 36 -5.96 4.09 -3.05
CA ALA A 36 -5.48 4.75 -4.26
C ALA A 36 -3.94 4.89 -4.28
N SER A 37 -3.31 5.27 -3.17
CA SER A 37 -1.85 5.31 -3.07
C SER A 37 -1.25 3.92 -3.23
N TYR A 38 -1.86 2.91 -2.64
CA TYR A 38 -1.43 1.52 -2.83
C TYR A 38 -1.48 1.12 -4.31
N TYR A 39 -2.55 1.42 -5.05
CA TYR A 39 -2.61 1.11 -6.47
C TYR A 39 -1.62 1.95 -7.31
N ILE A 40 -1.37 3.22 -6.94
CA ILE A 40 -0.43 4.09 -7.65
C ILE A 40 1.03 3.58 -7.53
N TYR A 41 1.42 3.07 -6.36
CA TYR A 41 2.79 2.60 -6.09
C TYR A 41 2.96 1.08 -6.22
N GLY A 42 1.87 0.35 -6.04
CA GLY A 42 1.80 -1.08 -5.81
C GLY A 42 0.94 -1.80 -6.84
N LEU A 43 0.90 -1.29 -8.08
CA LEU A 43 0.57 -2.08 -9.26
C LEU A 43 1.85 -2.71 -9.85
N PRO A 44 2.48 -3.74 -9.22
CA PRO A 44 3.10 -4.79 -10.01
C PRO A 44 2.01 -5.38 -10.93
N PRO A 45 2.34 -5.70 -12.19
CA PRO A 45 1.40 -6.17 -13.22
C PRO A 45 0.76 -7.55 -12.95
N PHE A 46 0.77 -8.03 -11.71
CA PHE A 46 0.42 -9.41 -11.36
C PHE A 46 -1.07 -9.67 -11.09
N CYS A 47 -1.92 -8.64 -11.04
CA CYS A 47 -3.39 -8.83 -10.93
C CYS A 47 -4.12 -8.81 -12.29
N LYS A 48 -3.45 -9.24 -13.37
CA LYS A 48 -4.08 -9.41 -14.69
C LYS A 48 -4.35 -10.87 -15.09
N TYR A 49 -4.20 -11.82 -14.18
CA TYR A 49 -4.55 -13.23 -14.40
C TYR A 49 -5.31 -13.79 -13.20
#